data_AF-R4YVN2-F1
#
_entry.id   AF-R4YVN2-F1
#
_cell.length_a   1.000
_cell.length_b   1.000
_cell.length_c   1.000
_cell.angle_alpha   90.00
_cell.angle_beta   90.00
_cell.angle_gamma   90.00
#
_symmetry.space_group_name_H-M   'P 1'
#
loop_
_entity.id
_entity.type
_entity.pdbx_description
1 polymer ?
#
loop_
_entity_poly.entity_id
_entity_poly.type
_entity_poly.pdbx_seq_one_letter_code
_entity_poly.pdbx_strand_id
1 'polypeptide(L)'
;MLATIMSIAADGGGETPVNPVLPTMPELLWGTGLFLALWILMRYVLLPPVRAVMRQRDEQRLSDEEGAERAKVEAEKVRRDYDATLAEARAHASTTVDEARARGEARRAELTAAAESDAAQIRQAALAEVEAERADVLLGARSQVAELAGTAASKVLGRTVDPAVAQRIAETYLAPSEN
;
A
#
# COMPACT_ATOMS: atom_id res chain seq x y z
N MET A 1 -37.16 -5.46 -128.65
CA MET A 1 -37.11 -4.64 -127.42
C MET A 1 -37.55 -5.45 -126.19
N LEU A 2 -36.92 -6.61 -125.95
CA LEU A 2 -37.18 -7.45 -124.76
C LEU A 2 -35.89 -7.87 -124.04
N ALA A 3 -34.72 -7.41 -124.51
CA ALA A 3 -33.41 -7.71 -123.91
C ALA A 3 -32.99 -6.72 -122.81
N THR A 4 -33.77 -5.66 -122.58
CA THR A 4 -33.39 -4.55 -121.68
C THR A 4 -33.88 -4.75 -120.23
N ILE A 5 -34.76 -5.73 -119.97
CA ILE A 5 -35.26 -6.00 -118.61
C ILE A 5 -34.35 -6.99 -117.83
N MET A 6 -33.36 -7.59 -118.50
CA MET A 6 -32.40 -8.52 -117.86
C MET A 6 -31.13 -7.82 -117.33
N SER A 7 -30.97 -6.51 -117.58
CA SER A 7 -29.76 -5.74 -117.22
C SER A 7 -29.88 -4.94 -115.92
N ILE A 8 -31.01 -5.00 -115.22
CA ILE A 8 -31.18 -4.38 -113.88
C ILE A 8 -30.93 -5.39 -112.74
N ALA A 9 -30.54 -6.62 -113.09
CA ALA A 9 -30.15 -7.67 -112.15
C ALA A 9 -28.63 -7.94 -112.15
N ALA A 10 -27.82 -7.04 -112.75
CA ALA A 10 -26.40 -7.24 -112.98
C ALA A 10 -25.51 -6.15 -112.35
N ASP A 11 -26.00 -5.43 -111.35
CA ASP A 11 -25.16 -4.55 -110.54
C ASP A 11 -25.61 -4.56 -109.07
N GLY A 12 -24.99 -5.44 -108.29
CA GLY A 12 -25.28 -5.60 -106.87
C GLY A 12 -24.73 -6.89 -106.28
N GLY A 13 -23.49 -6.83 -105.78
CA GLY A 13 -23.01 -7.55 -104.59
C GLY A 13 -23.04 -9.08 -104.58
N GLY A 14 -21.89 -9.70 -104.32
CA GLY A 14 -21.77 -11.15 -104.14
C GLY A 14 -22.64 -11.70 -103.01
N GLU A 15 -23.41 -12.75 -103.29
CA GLU A 15 -24.25 -13.43 -102.31
C GLU A 15 -23.86 -14.91 -102.24
N THR A 16 -23.05 -15.27 -101.24
CA THR A 16 -22.90 -16.66 -100.79
C THR A 16 -24.16 -17.08 -100.02
N PRO A 17 -24.61 -18.35 -100.12
CA PRO A 17 -25.84 -18.81 -99.49
C PRO A 17 -25.79 -18.62 -97.96
N VAL A 18 -26.59 -17.68 -97.44
CA VAL A 18 -26.64 -17.35 -96.01
C VAL A 18 -27.42 -18.46 -95.29
N ASN A 19 -26.68 -19.34 -94.61
CA ASN A 19 -27.23 -20.41 -93.80
C ASN A 19 -27.57 -19.85 -92.39
N PRO A 20 -28.84 -19.77 -91.97
CA PRO A 20 -29.28 -19.00 -90.79
C PRO A 20 -28.86 -19.58 -89.43
N VAL A 21 -28.12 -20.68 -89.41
CA VAL A 21 -27.67 -21.35 -88.19
C VAL A 21 -26.14 -21.28 -88.01
N LEU A 22 -25.38 -20.99 -89.09
CA LEU A 22 -23.92 -20.92 -89.04
C LEU A 22 -23.45 -19.54 -89.50
N PRO A 23 -22.78 -18.75 -88.62
CA PRO A 23 -22.27 -17.44 -88.98
C PRO A 23 -21.19 -17.53 -90.06
N THR A 24 -21.04 -16.47 -90.85
CA THR A 24 -19.98 -16.40 -91.87
C THR A 24 -18.60 -16.42 -91.20
N MET A 25 -17.60 -17.06 -91.83
CA MET A 25 -16.26 -17.23 -91.23
C MET A 25 -15.57 -15.92 -90.77
N PRO A 26 -15.72 -14.77 -91.47
CA PRO A 26 -15.18 -13.50 -91.00
C PRO A 26 -15.84 -12.96 -89.71
N GLU A 27 -17.16 -13.15 -89.54
CA GLU A 27 -17.89 -12.71 -88.35
C GLU A 27 -17.44 -13.47 -87.10
N LEU A 28 -17.14 -14.77 -87.24
CA LEU A 28 -16.65 -15.59 -86.15
C LEU A 28 -15.25 -15.12 -85.68
N LEU A 29 -14.37 -14.76 -86.62
CA LEU A 29 -13.03 -14.25 -86.31
C LEU A 29 -13.10 -12.89 -85.61
N TRP A 30 -13.95 -11.97 -86.09
CA TRP A 30 -14.10 -10.66 -85.49
C TRP A 30 -14.79 -10.72 -84.12
N GLY A 31 -15.84 -11.54 -83.99
CA GLY A 31 -16.54 -11.78 -82.74
C GLY A 31 -15.64 -12.44 -81.69
N THR A 32 -14.86 -13.44 -82.08
CA THR A 32 -13.89 -14.09 -81.19
C THR A 32 -12.76 -13.13 -80.81
N GLY A 33 -12.27 -12.32 -81.75
CA GLY A 33 -11.26 -11.30 -81.49
C GLY A 33 -11.72 -10.24 -80.47
N LEU A 34 -12.94 -9.72 -80.63
CA LEU A 34 -13.56 -8.79 -79.68
C LEU A 34 -13.81 -9.45 -78.32
N PHE A 35 -14.28 -10.70 -78.30
CA PHE A 35 -14.47 -11.46 -77.07
C PHE A 35 -13.15 -11.64 -76.31
N LEU A 36 -12.07 -12.03 -77.01
CA LEU A 36 -10.75 -12.18 -76.41
C LEU A 36 -10.16 -10.84 -75.94
N ALA A 37 -10.34 -9.76 -76.71
CA ALA A 37 -9.92 -8.43 -76.31
C ALA A 37 -10.65 -7.95 -75.04
N LEU A 38 -11.97 -8.16 -74.97
CA LEU A 38 -12.77 -7.86 -73.79
C LEU A 38 -12.38 -8.76 -72.60
N TRP A 39 -12.14 -10.05 -72.83
CA TRP A 39 -11.67 -10.98 -71.81
C TRP A 39 -10.34 -10.54 -71.22
N ILE A 40 -9.38 -10.17 -72.06
CA ILE A 40 -8.07 -9.67 -71.62
C ILE A 40 -8.25 -8.38 -70.83
N LEU A 41 -9.04 -7.42 -71.33
CA LEU A 41 -9.32 -6.17 -70.62
C LEU A 41 -9.91 -6.44 -69.23
N MET A 42 -10.91 -7.32 -69.13
CA MET A 42 -11.52 -7.71 -67.87
C MET A 42 -10.53 -8.45 -66.96
N ARG A 43 -9.68 -9.32 -67.53
CA ARG A 43 -8.64 -10.04 -66.80
C ARG A 43 -7.55 -9.13 -66.23
N TYR A 44 -7.26 -8.00 -66.88
CA TYR A 44 -6.29 -7.02 -66.41
C TYR A 44 -6.90 -5.97 -65.49
N VAL A 45 -8.16 -5.57 -65.69
CA VAL A 45 -8.82 -4.52 -64.88
C VAL A 45 -9.52 -5.11 -63.64
N LEU A 46 -10.18 -6.25 -63.74
CA LEU A 46 -11.03 -6.79 -62.67
C LEU A 46 -10.29 -7.69 -61.68
N LEU A 47 -9.23 -8.40 -62.11
CA LEU A 47 -8.49 -9.28 -61.19
C LEU A 47 -7.63 -8.55 -60.14
N PRO A 48 -6.94 -7.44 -60.44
CA PRO A 48 -6.15 -6.73 -59.44
C PRO A 48 -6.96 -6.30 -58.20
N PRO A 49 -8.14 -5.65 -58.30
CA PRO A 49 -8.90 -5.23 -57.13
C PRO A 49 -9.41 -6.43 -56.31
N VAL A 50 -9.84 -7.51 -56.96
CA VAL A 50 -10.31 -8.72 -56.26
C VAL A 50 -9.18 -9.36 -55.44
N ARG A 51 -7.99 -9.49 -56.03
CA ARG A 51 -6.80 -10.01 -55.33
C ARG A 51 -6.34 -9.08 -54.21
N ALA A 52 -6.46 -7.76 -54.40
CA ALA A 52 -6.13 -6.78 -53.37
C ALA A 52 -7.04 -6.94 -52.13
N VAL A 53 -8.35 -7.07 -52.33
CA VAL A 53 -9.32 -7.29 -51.23
C VAL A 53 -9.06 -8.61 -50.51
N MET A 54 -8.76 -9.69 -51.24
CA MET A 54 -8.42 -10.97 -50.62
C MET A 54 -7.16 -10.87 -49.76
N ARG A 55 -6.07 -10.29 -50.28
CA ARG A 55 -4.84 -10.07 -49.50
C ARG A 55 -5.07 -9.19 -48.29
N GLN A 56 -5.83 -8.10 -48.43
CA GLN A 56 -6.16 -7.22 -47.32
C GLN A 56 -6.90 -7.96 -46.21
N ARG A 57 -7.83 -8.86 -46.56
CA ARG A 57 -8.53 -9.69 -45.56
C ARG A 57 -7.58 -10.69 -44.89
N ASP A 58 -6.69 -11.31 -45.65
CA ASP A 58 -5.72 -12.26 -45.10
C ASP A 58 -4.73 -11.55 -44.16
N GLU A 59 -4.23 -10.37 -44.55
CA GLU A 59 -3.38 -9.51 -43.73
C GLU A 59 -4.09 -9.03 -42.46
N GLN A 60 -5.36 -8.63 -42.55
CA GLN A 60 -6.17 -8.27 -41.38
C GLN A 60 -6.31 -9.45 -40.42
N ARG A 61 -6.60 -10.66 -40.94
CA ARG A 61 -6.72 -11.86 -40.09
C ARG A 61 -5.43 -12.19 -39.36
N LEU A 62 -4.29 -12.12 -40.05
CA LEU A 62 -2.98 -12.34 -39.44
C LEU A 62 -2.67 -11.26 -38.40
N SER A 63 -2.95 -10.00 -38.70
CA SER A 63 -2.76 -8.89 -37.76
C SER A 63 -3.66 -9.02 -36.53
N ASP A 64 -4.91 -9.45 -36.69
CA ASP A 64 -5.86 -9.64 -35.60
C ASP A 64 -5.45 -10.83 -34.72
N GLU A 65 -4.95 -11.92 -35.32
CA GLU A 65 -4.43 -13.08 -34.61
C GLU A 65 -3.17 -12.74 -33.80
N GLU A 66 -2.21 -12.04 -34.42
CA GLU A 66 -1.04 -11.54 -33.71
C GLU A 66 -1.41 -10.56 -32.59
N GLY A 67 -2.39 -9.68 -32.84
CA GLY A 67 -2.89 -8.73 -31.86
C GLY A 67 -3.55 -9.44 -30.66
N ALA A 68 -4.35 -10.48 -30.93
CA ALA A 68 -4.99 -11.28 -29.90
C ALA A 68 -3.98 -12.05 -29.05
N GLU A 69 -2.97 -12.67 -29.67
CA GLU A 69 -1.91 -13.37 -28.93
C GLU A 69 -1.06 -12.41 -28.10
N ARG A 70 -0.68 -11.25 -28.64
CA ARG A 70 0.02 -10.20 -27.86
C ARG A 70 -0.84 -9.72 -26.69
N ALA A 71 -2.13 -9.48 -26.91
CA ALA A 71 -3.04 -9.06 -25.83
C ALA A 71 -3.17 -10.12 -24.73
N LYS A 72 -3.21 -11.41 -25.08
CA LYS A 72 -3.20 -12.51 -24.10
C LYS A 72 -1.91 -12.53 -23.29
N VAL A 73 -0.76 -12.44 -23.96
CA VAL A 73 0.56 -12.45 -23.29
C VAL A 73 0.70 -11.25 -22.34
N GLU A 74 0.32 -10.05 -22.77
CA GLU A 74 0.34 -8.86 -21.92
C GLU A 74 -0.66 -8.99 -20.75
N ALA A 75 -1.86 -9.51 -20.98
CA ALA A 75 -2.83 -9.76 -19.91
C ALA A 75 -2.31 -10.79 -18.89
N GLU A 76 -1.67 -11.86 -19.34
CA GLU A 76 -1.04 -12.84 -18.45
C GLU A 76 0.11 -12.22 -17.65
N LYS A 77 0.94 -11.38 -18.29
CA LYS A 77 2.03 -10.67 -17.63
C LYS A 77 1.49 -9.73 -16.55
N VAL A 78 0.52 -8.88 -16.89
CA VAL A 78 -0.14 -7.96 -15.94
C VAL A 78 -0.77 -8.75 -14.79
N ARG A 79 -1.40 -9.90 -15.06
CA ARG A 79 -1.95 -10.76 -14.01
C ARG A 79 -0.86 -11.29 -13.08
N ARG A 80 0.25 -11.78 -13.63
CA ARG A 80 1.39 -12.27 -12.83
C ARG A 80 2.00 -11.15 -11.97
N ASP A 81 2.19 -9.97 -12.54
CA ASP A 81 2.75 -8.82 -11.82
C ASP A 81 1.79 -8.35 -10.71
N TYR A 82 0.48 -8.37 -10.98
CA TYR A 82 -0.55 -8.08 -9.98
C TYR A 82 -0.56 -9.10 -8.84
N ASP A 83 -0.55 -10.40 -9.17
CA ASP A 83 -0.52 -11.49 -8.18
C ASP A 83 0.75 -11.42 -7.31
N ALA A 84 1.90 -11.10 -7.93
CA ALA A 84 3.17 -10.90 -7.24
C ALA A 84 3.11 -9.71 -6.28
N THR A 85 2.60 -8.56 -6.75
CA THR A 85 2.43 -7.35 -5.93
C THR A 85 1.50 -7.61 -4.75
N LEU A 86 0.43 -8.38 -4.96
CA LEU A 86 -0.51 -8.74 -3.91
C LEU A 86 0.13 -9.68 -2.87
N ALA A 87 0.95 -10.62 -3.31
CA ALA A 87 1.70 -11.51 -2.41
C ALA A 87 2.72 -10.72 -1.58
N GLU A 88 3.47 -9.83 -2.22
CA GLU A 88 4.43 -8.93 -1.55
C GLU A 88 3.73 -8.01 -0.54
N ALA A 89 2.63 -7.37 -0.92
CA ALA A 89 1.85 -6.52 -0.01
C ALA A 89 1.34 -7.29 1.22
N ARG A 90 0.88 -8.54 1.04
CA ARG A 90 0.46 -9.41 2.15
C ARG A 90 1.63 -9.78 3.06
N ALA A 91 2.79 -10.10 2.50
CA ALA A 91 3.99 -10.37 3.28
C ALA A 91 4.43 -9.15 4.09
N HIS A 92 4.50 -7.98 3.46
CA HIS A 92 4.82 -6.72 4.14
C HIS A 92 3.81 -6.38 5.24
N ALA A 93 2.51 -6.59 5.00
CA ALA A 93 1.49 -6.37 6.02
C ALA A 93 1.68 -7.30 7.23
N SER A 94 1.95 -8.59 7.00
CA SER A 94 2.23 -9.55 8.08
C SER A 94 3.45 -9.11 8.89
N THR A 95 4.57 -8.81 8.23
CA THR A 95 5.79 -8.34 8.88
C THR A 95 5.53 -7.08 9.69
N THR A 96 4.78 -6.12 9.15
CA THR A 96 4.45 -4.87 9.86
C THR A 96 3.62 -5.13 11.12
N VAL A 97 2.65 -6.04 11.05
CA VAL A 97 1.84 -6.43 12.20
C VAL A 97 2.68 -7.13 13.27
N ASP A 98 3.59 -8.02 12.86
CA ASP A 98 4.46 -8.74 13.78
C ASP A 98 5.49 -7.81 14.43
N GLU A 99 6.07 -6.87 13.68
CA GLU A 99 6.92 -5.81 14.22
C GLU A 99 6.16 -4.91 15.20
N ALA A 100 4.93 -4.51 14.86
CA ALA A 100 4.11 -3.68 15.74
C ALA A 100 3.78 -4.40 17.04
N ARG A 101 3.47 -5.70 16.99
CA ARG A 101 3.28 -6.54 18.18
C ARG A 101 4.54 -6.62 19.03
N ALA A 102 5.68 -6.94 18.42
CA ALA A 102 6.95 -7.04 19.13
C ALA A 102 7.35 -5.71 19.79
N ARG A 103 7.19 -4.57 19.09
CA ARG A 103 7.42 -3.24 19.66
C ARG A 103 6.43 -2.92 20.78
N GLY A 104 5.17 -3.31 20.63
CA GLY A 104 4.13 -3.12 21.65
C GLY A 104 4.44 -3.91 22.93
N GLU A 105 4.85 -5.17 22.79
CA GLU A 105 5.26 -6.02 23.92
C GLU A 105 6.51 -5.49 24.61
N ALA A 106 7.54 -5.10 23.85
CA ALA A 106 8.74 -4.49 24.39
C ALA A 106 8.42 -3.19 25.15
N ARG A 107 7.57 -2.32 24.58
CA ARG A 107 7.17 -1.07 25.24
C ARG A 107 6.35 -1.33 26.49
N ARG A 108 5.46 -2.32 26.48
CA ARG A 108 4.71 -2.73 27.66
C ARG A 108 5.65 -3.21 28.77
N ALA A 109 6.62 -4.06 28.45
CA ALA A 109 7.61 -4.54 29.41
C ALA A 109 8.44 -3.39 30.00
N GLU A 110 8.90 -2.46 29.15
CA GLU A 110 9.63 -1.26 29.59
C GLU A 110 8.79 -0.40 30.54
N LEU A 111 7.54 -0.12 30.19
CA LEU A 111 6.63 0.67 31.03
C LEU A 111 6.31 -0.02 32.35
N THR A 112 6.12 -1.34 32.35
CA THR A 112 5.91 -2.11 33.58
C THR A 112 7.15 -2.06 34.47
N ALA A 113 8.34 -2.27 33.91
CA ALA A 113 9.59 -2.21 34.68
C ALA A 113 9.83 -0.80 35.26
N ALA A 114 9.57 0.26 34.48
CA ALA A 114 9.66 1.64 34.95
C ALA A 114 8.66 1.90 36.09
N ALA A 115 7.39 1.51 35.93
CA ALA A 115 6.38 1.67 36.96
C ALA A 115 6.70 0.91 38.25
N GLU A 116 7.27 -0.30 38.15
CA GLU A 116 7.72 -1.07 39.31
C GLU A 116 8.89 -0.39 40.04
N SER A 117 9.85 0.14 39.28
CA SER A 117 10.97 0.92 39.81
C SER A 117 10.48 2.18 40.52
N ASP A 118 9.61 2.96 39.88
CA ASP A 118 9.05 4.20 40.46
C ASP A 118 8.26 3.89 41.73
N ALA A 119 7.43 2.84 41.71
CA ALA A 119 6.69 2.41 42.90
C ALA A 119 7.63 1.96 44.03
N ALA A 120 8.76 1.32 43.71
CA ALA A 120 9.77 0.95 44.70
C ALA A 120 10.45 2.20 45.30
N GLN A 121 10.80 3.18 44.47
CA GLN A 121 11.39 4.45 44.93
C GLN A 121 10.43 5.23 45.83
N ILE A 122 9.16 5.35 45.44
CA ILE A 122 8.12 6.00 46.24
C ILE A 122 7.97 5.30 47.59
N ARG A 123 7.93 3.96 47.61
CA ARG A 123 7.86 3.20 48.87
C ARG A 123 9.07 3.44 49.77
N GLN A 124 10.28 3.46 49.20
CA GLN A 124 11.50 3.72 49.97
C GLN A 124 11.50 5.14 50.54
N ALA A 125 11.11 6.14 49.75
CA ALA A 125 11.00 7.52 50.20
C ALA A 125 9.96 7.67 51.33
N ALA A 126 8.78 7.06 51.17
CA ALA A 126 7.73 7.09 52.19
C ALA A 126 8.18 6.41 53.51
N LEU A 127 8.91 5.30 53.43
CA LEU A 127 9.47 4.64 54.62
C LEU A 127 10.52 5.52 55.31
N ALA A 128 11.37 6.21 54.55
CA ALA A 128 12.35 7.14 55.10
C ALA A 128 11.68 8.36 55.77
N GLU A 129 10.62 8.88 55.17
CA GLU A 129 9.83 9.99 55.71
C GLU A 129 9.11 9.59 57.02
N VAL A 130 8.49 8.41 57.05
CA VAL A 130 7.86 7.86 58.28
C VAL A 130 8.88 7.68 59.40
N GLU A 131 10.09 7.21 59.10
CA GLU A 131 11.12 7.03 60.13
C GLU A 131 11.64 8.39 60.66
N ALA A 132 11.78 9.38 59.78
CA ALA A 132 12.13 10.75 60.18
C ALA A 132 11.04 11.39 61.05
N GLU A 133 9.76 11.24 60.67
CA GLU A 133 8.63 11.75 61.42
C GLU A 133 8.51 11.07 62.80
N ARG A 134 8.75 9.75 62.88
CA ARG A 134 8.81 9.04 64.17
C ARG A 134 9.90 9.58 65.08
N ALA A 135 11.09 9.86 64.54
CA ALA A 135 12.19 10.42 65.31
C ALA A 135 11.85 11.82 65.85
N ASP A 136 11.20 12.66 65.04
CA ASP A 136 10.76 14.00 65.43
C ASP A 136 9.66 13.95 66.51
N VAL A 137 8.65 13.08 66.33
CA VAL A 137 7.59 12.86 67.33
C VAL A 137 8.16 12.38 68.66
N LEU A 138 9.14 11.46 68.65
CA LEU A 138 9.80 10.99 69.87
C LEU A 138 10.61 12.09 70.56
N LEU A 139 11.28 12.96 69.80
CA LEU A 139 11.98 14.14 70.31
C LEU A 139 11.00 15.13 70.97
N GLY A 140 9.88 15.43 70.29
CA GLY A 140 8.82 16.28 70.82
C GLY A 140 8.14 15.69 72.06
N ALA A 141 7.91 14.38 72.11
CA ALA A 141 7.38 13.72 73.30
C ALA A 141 8.34 13.82 74.50
N ARG A 142 9.65 13.66 74.26
CA ARG A 142 10.68 13.82 75.31
C ARG A 142 10.75 15.23 75.86
N SER A 143 10.65 16.26 75.00
CA SER A 143 10.64 17.65 75.46
C SER A 143 9.40 17.97 76.30
N GLN A 144 8.21 17.50 75.88
CA GLN A 144 6.98 17.66 76.66
C GLN A 144 7.04 16.95 78.03
N VAL A 145 7.60 15.73 78.09
CA VAL A 145 7.80 15.01 79.35
C VAL A 145 8.79 15.75 80.25
N ALA A 146 9.88 16.28 79.71
CA ALA A 146 10.86 17.06 80.46
C ALA A 146 10.25 18.35 81.03
N GLU A 147 9.41 19.05 80.26
CA GLU A 147 8.67 20.24 80.72
C GLU A 147 7.69 19.90 81.85
N LEU A 148 6.93 18.81 81.70
CA LEU A 148 5.98 18.34 82.71
C LEU A 148 6.70 17.92 84.01
N ALA A 149 7.83 17.22 83.88
CA ALA A 149 8.67 16.83 85.00
C ALA A 149 9.30 18.05 85.70
N GLY A 150 9.78 19.05 84.95
CA GLY A 150 10.29 20.31 85.50
C GLY A 150 9.20 21.09 86.25
N THR A 151 7.99 21.15 85.70
CA THR A 151 6.83 21.78 86.35
C THR A 151 6.44 21.04 87.63
N ALA A 152 6.45 19.71 87.62
CA ALA A 152 6.18 18.89 88.81
C ALA A 152 7.26 19.05 89.88
N ALA A 153 8.54 19.03 89.50
CA ALA A 153 9.66 19.26 90.40
C ALA A 153 9.60 20.65 91.04
N SER A 154 9.31 21.68 90.25
CA SER A 154 9.14 23.07 90.71
C SER A 154 7.95 23.21 91.68
N LYS A 155 6.84 22.49 91.45
CA LYS A 155 5.70 22.42 92.39
C LYS A 155 6.04 21.70 93.70
N VAL A 156 6.82 20.61 93.66
CA VAL A 156 7.29 19.91 94.88
C VAL A 156 8.28 20.77 95.67
N LEU A 157 9.16 21.49 94.96
CA LEU A 157 10.06 22.51 95.53
C LEU A 157 9.32 23.80 95.95
N GLY A 158 8.03 23.90 95.64
CA GLY A 158 7.09 24.96 95.98
C GLY A 158 6.69 25.03 97.46
N ARG A 159 7.63 24.77 98.36
CA ARG A 159 7.75 25.47 99.64
C ARG A 159 9.18 25.98 99.71
N THR A 160 9.36 27.21 99.22
CA THR A 160 10.47 28.13 99.53
C THR A 160 11.75 27.44 99.97
N VAL A 161 12.71 27.25 99.04
CA VAL A 161 14.10 27.17 99.47
C VAL A 161 14.41 28.53 100.08
N ASP A 162 14.33 28.58 101.41
CA ASP A 162 14.78 29.71 102.20
C ASP A 162 16.23 30.01 101.76
N PRO A 163 16.57 31.24 101.38
CA PRO A 163 17.94 31.60 101.03
C PRO A 163 18.96 31.17 102.11
N ALA A 164 18.53 31.03 103.37
CA ALA A 164 19.35 30.51 104.47
C ALA A 164 19.62 28.99 104.42
N VAL A 165 18.82 28.20 103.69
CA VAL A 165 19.04 26.76 103.45
C VAL A 165 19.93 26.55 102.23
N ALA A 166 19.75 27.36 101.17
CA ALA A 166 20.64 27.35 100.01
C ALA A 166 22.09 27.72 100.38
N GLN A 167 22.29 28.73 101.25
CA GLN A 167 23.61 29.08 101.77
C GLN A 167 24.22 27.98 102.64
N ARG A 168 23.45 27.33 103.51
CA ARG A 168 23.95 26.22 104.35
C ARG A 168 24.37 25.00 103.55
N ILE A 169 23.66 24.67 102.49
CA ILE A 169 24.03 23.56 101.60
C ILE A 169 25.29 23.94 100.79
N ALA A 170 25.38 25.16 100.28
CA ALA A 170 26.59 25.63 99.61
C ALA A 170 27.82 25.61 100.55
N GLU A 171 27.68 26.04 101.81
CA GLU A 171 28.74 26.00 102.82
C GLU A 171 29.14 24.57 103.22
N THR A 172 28.19 23.64 103.27
CA THR A 172 28.47 22.22 103.60
C THR A 172 29.22 21.48 102.49
N TYR A 173 29.08 21.91 101.23
CA TYR A 173 29.80 21.32 100.09
C TYR A 173 31.03 22.12 99.62
N LEU A 174 31.19 23.38 100.05
CA LEU A 174 32.39 24.20 99.81
C LEU A 174 33.37 24.20 101.00
N ALA A 175 33.03 23.58 102.13
CA ALA A 175 34.00 23.29 103.18
C ALA A 175 35.04 22.29 102.65
N PRO A 176 36.36 22.59 102.71
CA PRO A 176 37.39 21.69 102.22
C PRO A 176 37.32 20.36 102.97
N SER A 177 37.27 19.25 102.22
CA SER A 177 37.60 17.93 102.76
C SER A 177 39.10 17.90 103.10
N GLU A 178 39.48 18.38 104.27
CA GLU A 178 40.75 18.04 104.92
C GLU A 178 40.48 17.15 106.14
N ASN A 179 41.05 15.93 106.05
CA ASN A 179 41.04 14.77 106.96
C ASN A 179 39.81 13.86 106.97
#